data_AF-A0A0C9ZGQ8-F1
#
_entry.id   AF-A0A0C9ZGQ8-F1
#
_cell.length_a   1.000
_cell.length_b   1.000
_cell.length_c   1.000
_cell.angle_alpha   90.00
_cell.angle_beta   90.00
_cell.angle_gamma   90.00
#
_symmetry.space_group_name_H-M   'P 1'
#
loop_
_entity.id
_entity.type
_entity.pdbx_description
1 polymer ?
#
loop_
_entity_poly.entity_id
_entity_poly.type
_entity_poly.pdbx_seq_one_letter_code
_entity_poly.pdbx_strand_id
1 'polypeptide(L)'
;LFSTFTHFRFATRDIPALRAPIAPLFSRLAHSPRVVTSGHQLSLHPLRDEPIALSLFPSTIISAAPSAELKILHRFIRDAFIDGRLAFARLQDAQNDYARRKHKADTRTALRTLVVHGLSDRLSRPDNEELIWDGDLRWRHSDGLIPSCEEFDWLVDYLVDEVGKKADDKTEADALLTLSAMCGLGSSTKRRPYIKALIRCMGCTRLPRVRHAALRAVSDARGDLASITNGSISQDVDTELLDGLSRALFTAVCPSRNRTIQHERDAPFHEHRDDCYFRLIFALSNNHEWRQRLTLDGHFERCISLVDEALQCDSWSLGCYLVGIFACIDLSDKVLRFSYTQEKYQALIKKSWRRARKFMWQHSEYVGALPALVMATRQNYSDSDNIVPSNELKEIARNVDQCLAQLKQRRATLVNGQADSCFDAALSSVQGLHDDVHYIINHSHISQGYYQESFGTLHQSP
;
A
#
# COMPACT_ATOMS: atom_id res chain seq x y z
N LEU A 1 26.11 -2.75 -16.96
CA LEU A 1 25.98 -1.84 -15.80
C LEU A 1 27.15 -0.85 -15.58
N PHE A 2 28.13 -0.74 -16.51
CA PHE A 2 29.21 0.28 -16.42
C PHE A 2 29.29 1.26 -17.62
N SER A 3 28.27 1.29 -18.49
CA SER A 3 28.29 2.09 -19.72
C SER A 3 27.41 3.35 -19.67
N THR A 4 26.56 3.51 -18.65
CA THR A 4 25.52 4.56 -18.65
C THR A 4 25.88 5.82 -17.88
N PHE A 5 27.13 5.97 -17.42
CA PHE A 5 27.51 7.09 -16.53
C PHE A 5 28.09 8.33 -17.22
N THR A 6 28.16 8.38 -18.55
CA THR A 6 28.89 9.45 -19.25
C THR A 6 28.06 10.55 -19.92
N HIS A 7 26.72 10.51 -19.92
CA HIS A 7 25.91 11.52 -20.62
C HIS A 7 24.76 12.10 -19.77
N PHE A 8 25.13 12.92 -18.77
CA PHE A 8 24.26 13.97 -18.25
C PHE A 8 25.08 15.26 -18.12
N ARG A 9 25.17 16.03 -19.22
CA ARG A 9 25.61 17.44 -19.15
C ARG A 9 24.37 18.30 -18.93
N PHE A 10 24.19 18.80 -17.71
CA PHE A 10 23.40 20.00 -17.49
C PHE A 10 24.15 21.20 -18.08
N ALA A 11 23.47 21.98 -18.90
CA ALA A 11 23.96 23.27 -19.34
C ALA A 11 23.81 24.28 -18.19
N THR A 12 24.85 24.40 -17.38
CA THR A 12 25.02 25.53 -16.45
C THR A 12 26.14 26.42 -16.99
N ARG A 13 25.78 27.65 -17.38
CA ARG A 13 26.74 28.72 -17.69
C ARG A 13 27.45 29.13 -16.40
N ASP A 14 28.78 29.00 -16.44
CA ASP A 14 29.84 29.75 -15.75
C ASP A 14 29.67 30.11 -14.27
N ILE A 15 30.23 29.27 -13.38
CA ILE A 15 30.83 29.71 -12.10
C ILE A 15 32.11 28.87 -11.86
N PRO A 16 33.31 29.47 -11.80
CA PRO A 16 34.54 28.73 -11.56
C PRO A 16 34.94 28.80 -10.07
N ALA A 17 34.83 27.70 -9.34
CA ALA A 17 35.71 27.35 -8.21
C ALA A 17 35.26 26.04 -7.57
N LEU A 18 36.04 24.98 -7.76
CA LEU A 18 36.42 23.94 -6.78
C LEU A 18 36.89 22.67 -7.52
N ARG A 19 38.20 22.59 -7.73
CA ARG A 19 38.92 21.33 -7.94
C ARG A 19 39.49 20.89 -6.59
N ALA A 20 39.03 19.77 -6.05
CA ALA A 20 39.83 18.90 -5.18
C ALA A 20 39.28 17.46 -5.28
N PRO A 21 40.15 16.43 -5.34
CA PRO A 21 39.74 15.07 -5.69
C PRO A 21 39.49 14.19 -4.45
N ILE A 22 38.44 13.35 -4.51
CA ILE A 22 38.27 12.21 -3.59
C ILE A 22 38.28 10.93 -4.44
N ALA A 23 39.43 10.26 -4.45
CA ALA A 23 39.58 8.81 -4.61
C ALA A 23 40.97 8.44 -4.05
N PRO A 24 41.08 7.39 -3.21
CA PRO A 24 41.16 6.04 -3.78
C PRO A 24 40.48 4.95 -2.93
N LEU A 25 39.63 4.12 -3.55
CA LEU A 25 39.23 2.82 -2.99
C LEU A 25 38.92 1.73 -4.03
N PHE A 26 39.38 1.88 -5.28
CA PHE A 26 39.14 0.89 -6.32
C PHE A 26 40.40 0.62 -7.14
N SER A 27 41.28 -0.23 -6.62
CA SER A 27 42.42 -0.77 -7.40
C SER A 27 42.88 -2.15 -6.94
N ARG A 28 41.98 -2.99 -6.41
CA ARG A 28 42.23 -4.42 -6.23
C ARG A 28 40.97 -5.22 -6.51
N LEU A 29 40.84 -5.69 -7.76
CA LEU A 29 40.16 -6.92 -8.20
C LEU A 29 39.97 -6.83 -9.72
N ALA A 30 41.04 -7.08 -10.48
CA ALA A 30 40.93 -7.24 -11.92
C ALA A 30 42.10 -8.07 -12.47
N HIS A 31 42.23 -9.34 -12.09
CA HIS A 31 43.09 -10.32 -12.78
C HIS A 31 42.40 -11.69 -12.80
N SER A 32 41.76 -12.05 -13.92
CA SER A 32 41.87 -13.40 -14.51
C SER A 32 41.23 -13.43 -15.93
N PRO A 33 41.86 -14.05 -16.95
CA PRO A 33 41.38 -14.01 -18.33
C PRO A 33 40.72 -15.33 -18.82
N ARG A 34 39.76 -15.11 -19.73
CA ARG A 34 39.40 -15.90 -20.95
C ARG A 34 39.09 -17.40 -20.82
N VAL A 35 37.85 -17.76 -21.17
CA VAL A 35 37.48 -19.07 -21.71
C VAL A 35 37.00 -18.91 -23.15
N VAL A 36 37.48 -19.83 -23.98
CA VAL A 36 37.34 -19.97 -25.44
C VAL A 36 35.92 -20.40 -25.82
N THR A 37 35.37 -19.78 -26.87
CA THR A 37 34.13 -20.24 -27.54
C THR A 37 34.46 -21.26 -28.62
N SER A 38 33.95 -22.49 -28.50
CA SER A 38 33.82 -23.44 -29.60
C SER A 38 32.34 -23.58 -29.97
N GLY A 39 32.03 -23.38 -31.25
CA GLY A 39 30.70 -23.60 -31.80
C GLY A 39 30.51 -25.04 -32.21
N HIS A 40 29.32 -25.58 -31.97
CA HIS A 40 28.80 -26.76 -32.66
C HIS A 40 27.35 -26.51 -33.10
N GLN A 41 27.13 -26.66 -34.40
CA GLN A 41 25.83 -26.83 -35.03
C GLN A 41 25.27 -28.19 -34.62
N LEU A 42 23.99 -28.25 -34.23
CA LEU A 42 23.21 -29.49 -34.30
C LEU A 42 21.79 -29.23 -34.82
N SER A 43 21.37 -30.23 -35.59
CA SER A 43 20.28 -30.29 -36.55
C SER A 43 18.88 -30.28 -35.93
N LEU A 44 17.93 -29.71 -36.66
CA LEU A 44 16.49 -29.75 -36.39
C LEU A 44 15.88 -31.08 -36.86
N HIS A 45 15.15 -31.76 -35.98
CA HIS A 45 14.07 -32.67 -36.36
C HIS A 45 12.91 -32.57 -35.34
N PRO A 46 11.64 -32.71 -35.77
CA PRO A 46 10.48 -32.43 -34.94
C PRO A 46 9.87 -33.71 -34.36
N LEU A 47 9.62 -33.78 -33.05
CA LEU A 47 8.78 -34.82 -32.46
C LEU A 47 7.98 -34.32 -31.24
N ARG A 48 6.66 -34.34 -31.45
CA ARG A 48 5.54 -34.75 -30.58
C ARG A 48 5.32 -34.11 -29.20
N ASP A 49 4.08 -33.65 -29.07
CA ASP A 49 3.36 -33.27 -27.86
C ASP A 49 3.27 -34.39 -26.83
N GLU A 50 3.70 -34.10 -25.59
CA GLU A 50 3.08 -34.59 -24.35
C GLU A 50 3.26 -33.56 -23.22
N PRO A 51 2.27 -33.36 -22.33
CA PRO A 51 2.33 -32.36 -21.27
C PRO A 51 3.07 -32.92 -20.05
N ILE A 52 4.31 -32.46 -19.85
CA ILE A 52 5.05 -32.73 -18.60
C ILE A 52 4.46 -31.84 -17.49
N ALA A 53 3.97 -32.49 -16.44
CA ALA A 53 3.59 -31.85 -15.19
C ALA A 53 4.80 -31.13 -14.58
N LEU A 54 4.75 -29.79 -14.52
CA LEU A 54 5.73 -28.98 -13.82
C LEU A 54 5.56 -29.18 -12.31
N SER A 55 6.49 -29.93 -11.73
CA SER A 55 6.68 -30.00 -10.28
C SER A 55 7.13 -28.62 -9.77
N LEU A 56 6.32 -28.06 -8.87
CA LEU A 56 6.65 -26.87 -8.10
C LEU A 56 7.81 -27.20 -7.15
N PHE A 57 9.02 -26.74 -7.48
CA PHE A 57 10.10 -26.67 -6.51
C PHE A 57 9.81 -25.55 -5.50
N PRO A 58 9.89 -25.81 -4.17
CA PRO A 58 9.80 -24.75 -3.18
C PRO A 58 11.10 -23.94 -3.20
N SER A 59 11.04 -22.71 -3.69
CA SER A 59 12.10 -21.73 -3.49
C SER A 59 12.10 -21.30 -2.02
N THR A 60 12.92 -21.95 -1.22
CA THR A 60 13.19 -21.56 0.17
C THR A 60 13.97 -20.24 0.18
N ILE A 61 13.27 -19.11 0.18
CA ILE A 61 13.88 -17.81 0.45
C ILE A 61 14.00 -17.70 1.98
N ILE A 62 15.16 -18.09 2.50
CA ILE A 62 15.57 -17.80 3.87
C ILE A 62 15.59 -16.28 4.02
N SER A 63 14.99 -15.75 5.10
CA SER A 63 15.07 -14.35 5.49
C SER A 63 16.54 -13.98 5.75
N ALA A 64 17.26 -13.63 4.68
CA ALA A 64 18.63 -13.17 4.73
C ALA A 64 18.68 -11.81 5.44
N ALA A 65 19.77 -11.56 6.16
CA ALA A 65 20.11 -10.21 6.58
C ALA A 65 19.91 -9.24 5.39
N PRO A 66 19.43 -8.00 5.61
CA PRO A 66 19.18 -7.07 4.53
C PRO A 66 20.40 -7.03 3.63
N SER A 67 20.18 -7.26 2.33
CA SER A 67 21.24 -7.33 1.34
C SER A 67 22.14 -6.09 1.50
N ALA A 68 23.43 -6.23 1.20
CA ALA A 68 24.36 -5.10 1.29
C ALA A 68 23.82 -3.87 0.51
N GLU A 69 23.10 -4.13 -0.59
CA GLU A 69 22.40 -3.15 -1.42
C GLU A 69 21.32 -2.38 -0.64
N LEU A 70 20.45 -3.06 0.13
CA LEU A 70 19.42 -2.39 0.94
C LEU A 70 20.04 -1.48 2.01
N LYS A 71 21.16 -1.90 2.61
CA LYS A 71 21.89 -1.07 3.60
C LYS A 71 22.49 0.17 2.97
N ILE A 72 23.02 0.05 1.75
CA ILE A 72 23.56 1.16 0.98
C ILE A 72 22.43 2.13 0.63
N LEU A 73 21.28 1.61 0.19
CA LEU A 73 20.11 2.42 -0.13
C LEU A 73 19.61 3.23 1.07
N HIS A 74 19.38 2.58 2.22
CA HIS A 74 18.94 3.27 3.43
C HIS A 74 19.92 4.36 3.87
N ARG A 75 21.23 4.14 3.67
CA ARG A 75 22.24 5.15 3.93
C ARG A 75 22.09 6.36 3.01
N PHE A 76 21.93 6.13 1.70
CA PHE A 76 21.73 7.23 0.75
C PHE A 76 20.47 8.04 1.05
N ILE A 77 19.36 7.36 1.34
CA ILE A 77 18.10 8.02 1.73
C ILE A 77 18.33 8.85 2.99
N ARG A 78 18.90 8.26 4.04
CA ARG A 78 19.20 8.99 5.27
C ARG A 78 20.10 10.21 5.03
N ASP A 79 21.20 10.04 4.32
CA ASP A 79 22.18 11.12 4.13
C ASP A 79 21.54 12.30 3.34
N ALA A 80 20.74 12.01 2.31
CA ALA A 80 19.96 13.02 1.60
C ALA A 80 18.90 13.71 2.50
N PHE A 81 18.24 12.98 3.39
CA PHE A 81 17.31 13.56 4.35
C PHE A 81 18.00 14.54 5.30
N ILE A 82 19.17 14.17 5.83
CA ILE A 82 19.98 15.02 6.70
C ILE A 82 20.47 16.27 5.96
N ASP A 83 20.93 16.13 4.72
CA ASP A 83 21.34 17.26 3.89
C ASP A 83 20.17 18.25 3.64
N GLY A 84 18.97 17.72 3.39
CA GLY A 84 17.76 18.52 3.24
C GLY A 84 17.42 19.33 4.50
N ARG A 85 17.50 18.69 5.67
CA ARG A 85 17.29 19.32 6.99
C ARG A 85 18.30 20.42 7.26
N LEU A 86 19.59 20.16 7.01
CA LEU A 86 20.66 21.14 7.21
C LEU A 86 20.54 22.34 6.26
N ALA A 87 20.18 22.09 4.99
CA ALA A 87 19.91 23.14 4.03
C ALA A 87 18.71 24.00 4.46
N PHE A 88 17.64 23.39 4.98
CA PHE A 88 16.48 24.13 5.46
C PHE A 88 16.79 24.98 6.70
N ALA A 89 17.56 24.47 7.65
CA ALA A 89 18.01 25.27 8.79
C ALA A 89 18.81 26.51 8.32
N ARG A 90 19.74 26.34 7.38
CA ARG A 90 20.48 27.47 6.77
C ARG A 90 19.59 28.43 5.99
N LEU A 91 18.49 27.95 5.40
CA LEU A 91 17.49 28.80 4.75
C LEU A 91 16.79 29.71 5.77
N GLN A 92 16.49 29.21 6.96
CA GLN A 92 15.88 30.01 8.03
C GLN A 92 16.83 31.10 8.53
N ASP A 93 18.12 30.81 8.64
CA ASP A 93 19.14 31.75 9.12
C ASP A 93 19.61 32.76 8.05
N ALA A 94 19.30 32.53 6.77
CA ALA A 94 19.81 33.34 5.67
C ALA A 94 19.17 34.73 5.62
N GLN A 95 20.00 35.77 5.78
CA GLN A 95 19.59 37.18 5.77
C GLN A 95 19.45 37.79 4.37
N ASN A 96 20.14 37.24 3.36
CA ASN A 96 20.12 37.77 2.00
C ASN A 96 19.44 36.82 1.00
N ASP A 97 18.86 37.40 -0.04
CA ASP A 97 18.08 36.68 -1.05
C ASP A 97 18.88 35.65 -1.84
N TYR A 98 20.18 35.85 -2.00
CA TYR A 98 21.05 34.92 -2.71
C TYR A 98 21.24 33.63 -1.91
N ALA A 99 21.61 33.75 -0.63
CA ALA A 99 21.74 32.63 0.29
C ALA A 99 20.41 31.88 0.47
N ARG A 100 19.29 32.62 0.60
CA ARG A 100 17.95 32.01 0.66
C ARG A 100 17.64 31.19 -0.60
N ARG A 101 17.89 31.74 -1.79
CA ARG A 101 17.67 31.01 -3.05
C ARG A 101 18.55 29.76 -3.15
N LYS A 102 19.82 29.86 -2.75
CA LYS A 102 20.76 28.74 -2.73
C LYS A 102 20.27 27.63 -1.79
N HIS A 103 20.03 27.94 -0.52
CA HIS A 103 19.63 26.93 0.46
C HIS A 103 18.27 26.31 0.14
N LYS A 104 17.34 27.09 -0.43
CA LYS A 104 16.10 26.52 -0.97
C LYS A 104 16.37 25.51 -2.10
N ALA A 105 17.27 25.83 -3.03
CA ALA A 105 17.63 24.90 -4.10
C ALA A 105 18.35 23.64 -3.58
N ASP A 106 19.18 23.79 -2.54
CA ASP A 106 19.86 22.68 -1.87
C ASP A 106 18.83 21.74 -1.22
N THR A 107 17.86 22.26 -0.45
CA THR A 107 16.76 21.46 0.13
C THR A 107 15.96 20.75 -0.96
N ARG A 108 15.64 21.45 -2.05
CA ARG A 108 14.94 20.90 -3.22
C ARG A 108 15.69 19.71 -3.83
N THR A 109 17.00 19.86 -3.99
CA THR A 109 17.88 18.84 -4.58
C THR A 109 18.00 17.62 -3.66
N ALA A 110 18.08 17.84 -2.35
CA ALA A 110 18.08 16.77 -1.37
C ALA A 110 16.78 15.94 -1.42
N LEU A 111 15.62 16.60 -1.40
CA LEU A 111 14.32 15.94 -1.54
C LEU A 111 14.19 15.16 -2.85
N ARG A 112 14.69 15.74 -3.95
CA ARG A 112 14.69 15.07 -5.24
C ARG A 112 15.54 13.80 -5.22
N THR A 113 16.71 13.87 -4.60
CA THR A 113 17.62 12.74 -4.45
C THR A 113 16.95 11.61 -3.66
N LEU A 114 16.27 11.90 -2.55
CA LEU A 114 15.48 10.91 -1.81
C LEU A 114 14.53 10.14 -2.73
N VAL A 115 13.72 10.88 -3.49
CA VAL A 115 12.70 10.32 -4.38
C VAL A 115 13.33 9.49 -5.51
N VAL A 116 14.45 9.90 -6.11
CA VAL A 116 15.16 9.12 -7.15
C VAL A 116 15.57 7.74 -6.64
N HIS A 117 15.97 7.66 -5.37
CA HIS A 117 16.46 6.44 -4.74
C HIS A 117 15.34 5.57 -4.15
N GLY A 118 14.08 6.00 -4.17
CA GLY A 118 12.98 5.27 -3.51
C GLY A 118 12.66 3.88 -4.05
N LEU A 119 13.10 3.51 -5.27
CA LEU A 119 12.94 2.12 -5.75
C LEU A 119 14.17 1.29 -5.39
N SER A 120 13.93 0.16 -4.73
CA SER A 120 14.98 -0.70 -4.19
C SER A 120 15.89 -1.33 -5.25
N ASP A 121 15.40 -1.46 -6.49
CA ASP A 121 16.05 -2.18 -7.58
C ASP A 121 16.66 -1.28 -8.66
N ARG A 122 16.34 0.03 -8.68
CA ARG A 122 16.79 0.94 -9.74
C ARG A 122 16.67 2.42 -9.36
N LEU A 123 17.55 3.23 -9.97
CA LEU A 123 17.37 4.68 -10.00
C LEU A 123 16.19 5.01 -10.91
N SER A 124 15.25 5.79 -10.39
CA SER A 124 14.07 6.19 -11.14
C SER A 124 14.17 7.61 -11.67
N ARG A 125 13.48 7.87 -12.78
CA ARG A 125 13.18 9.25 -13.15
C ARG A 125 12.36 9.85 -12.02
N PRO A 126 12.73 11.00 -11.48
CA PRO A 126 12.06 11.46 -10.28
C PRO A 126 10.65 12.01 -10.54
N ASP A 127 10.28 12.24 -11.80
CA ASP A 127 8.89 12.50 -12.22
C ASP A 127 8.12 11.20 -12.56
N ASN A 128 8.67 10.01 -12.33
CA ASN A 128 7.95 8.75 -12.50
C ASN A 128 6.80 8.66 -11.48
N GLU A 129 5.59 8.35 -11.94
CA GLU A 129 4.42 8.19 -11.07
C GLU A 129 4.46 6.90 -10.26
N GLU A 130 5.14 5.85 -10.76
CA GLU A 130 5.36 4.60 -10.01
C GLU A 130 6.02 4.89 -8.65
N LEU A 131 6.89 5.92 -8.57
CA LEU A 131 7.53 6.31 -7.31
C LEU A 131 6.56 6.77 -6.23
N ILE A 132 5.38 7.25 -6.61
CA ILE A 132 4.36 7.68 -5.65
C ILE A 132 3.83 6.47 -4.87
N TRP A 133 3.75 5.32 -5.53
CA TRP A 133 3.04 4.16 -5.01
C TRP A 133 3.99 3.06 -4.54
N ASP A 134 5.06 2.83 -5.29
CA ASP A 134 6.01 1.74 -5.08
C ASP A 134 7.32 2.22 -4.44
N GLY A 135 7.48 3.53 -4.27
CA GLY A 135 8.65 4.12 -3.61
C GLY A 135 8.71 3.77 -2.13
N ASP A 136 9.81 3.15 -1.70
CA ASP A 136 10.15 2.98 -0.28
C ASP A 136 11.20 4.03 0.12
N LEU A 137 10.72 5.09 0.77
CA LEU A 137 11.55 6.18 1.28
C LEU A 137 11.91 6.00 2.76
N ARG A 138 11.58 4.84 3.34
CA ARG A 138 11.92 4.54 4.72
C ARG A 138 13.43 4.35 4.84
N TRP A 139 13.97 4.90 5.91
CA TRP A 139 15.36 4.71 6.28
C TRP A 139 15.42 4.34 7.76
N ARG A 140 16.58 3.83 8.18
CA ARG A 140 16.86 3.48 9.57
C ARG A 140 18.14 4.15 10.01
N HIS A 141 18.19 4.49 11.29
CA HIS A 141 19.41 4.91 11.96
C HIS A 141 20.49 3.83 11.86
N SER A 142 21.75 4.21 12.12
CA SER A 142 22.88 3.26 12.10
C SER A 142 22.71 2.11 13.10
N ASP A 143 21.93 2.31 14.15
CA ASP A 143 21.55 1.33 15.17
C ASP A 143 20.33 0.48 14.78
N GLY A 144 19.72 0.74 13.62
CA GLY A 144 18.53 0.04 13.11
C GLY A 144 17.19 0.62 13.55
N LEU A 145 17.18 1.68 14.38
CA LEU A 145 15.96 2.33 14.84
C LEU A 145 15.25 3.07 13.70
N ILE A 146 13.92 3.10 13.79
CA ILE A 146 13.07 3.90 12.89
C ILE A 146 13.17 5.36 13.38
N PRO A 147 13.28 6.35 12.47
CA PRO A 147 13.33 7.75 12.88
C PRO A 147 12.05 8.15 13.61
N SER A 148 12.18 9.04 14.61
CA SER A 148 11.02 9.54 15.34
C SER A 148 10.25 10.58 14.53
N CYS A 149 9.00 10.87 14.91
CA CYS A 149 8.18 11.85 14.19
C CYS A 149 8.78 13.27 14.25
N GLU A 150 9.45 13.62 15.36
CA GLU A 150 10.14 14.90 15.57
C GLU A 150 11.26 15.12 14.56
N GLU A 151 11.89 14.06 14.07
CA GLU A 151 12.94 14.17 13.05
C GLU A 151 12.40 14.66 11.70
N PHE A 152 11.09 14.53 11.46
CA PHE A 152 10.38 14.99 10.27
C PHE A 152 9.70 16.36 10.44
N ASP A 153 9.67 16.93 11.66
CA ASP A 153 8.96 18.19 11.93
C ASP A 153 9.47 19.35 11.06
N TRP A 154 10.77 19.38 10.75
CA TRP A 154 11.35 20.39 9.83
C TRP A 154 10.75 20.33 8.43
N LEU A 155 10.33 19.15 7.98
CA LEU A 155 9.78 18.94 6.66
C LEU A 155 8.31 19.39 6.60
N VAL A 156 7.58 19.25 7.71
CA VAL A 156 6.27 19.87 7.88
C VAL A 156 6.40 21.40 7.80
N ASP A 157 7.37 21.98 8.52
CA ASP A 157 7.63 23.41 8.48
C ASP A 157 8.00 23.88 7.07
N TYR A 158 8.89 23.15 6.38
CA TYR A 158 9.26 23.44 4.99
C TYR A 158 8.05 23.39 4.04
N LEU A 159 7.20 22.37 4.17
CA LEU A 159 5.99 22.19 3.35
C LEU A 159 4.98 23.34 3.55
N VAL A 160 4.80 23.77 4.80
CA VAL A 160 3.86 24.83 5.18
C VAL A 160 4.40 26.22 4.80
N ASP A 161 5.65 26.51 5.17
CA ASP A 161 6.19 27.87 5.12
C ASP A 161 6.83 28.25 3.80
N GLU A 162 7.47 27.31 3.09
CA GLU A 162 8.30 27.63 1.92
C GLU A 162 7.73 27.12 0.60
N VAL A 163 7.13 25.94 0.61
CA VAL A 163 6.58 25.31 -0.60
C VAL A 163 5.16 25.80 -0.85
N GLY A 164 4.32 25.79 0.19
CA GLY A 164 2.92 26.19 0.10
C GLY A 164 2.67 27.61 -0.43
N LYS A 165 3.67 28.50 -0.33
CA LYS A 165 3.58 29.90 -0.78
C LYS A 165 3.97 30.12 -2.24
N LYS A 166 4.69 29.18 -2.89
CA LYS A 166 5.42 29.46 -4.15
C LYS A 166 5.04 28.58 -5.35
N ALA A 167 3.85 27.97 -5.35
CA ALA A 167 3.32 27.15 -6.46
C ALA A 167 4.36 26.15 -7.02
N ASP A 168 5.09 25.52 -6.11
CA ASP A 168 6.20 24.61 -6.42
C ASP A 168 5.74 23.16 -6.29
N ASP A 169 4.92 22.74 -7.25
CA ASP A 169 4.20 21.47 -7.17
C ASP A 169 5.14 20.26 -7.16
N LYS A 170 6.28 20.33 -7.86
CA LYS A 170 7.25 19.22 -7.88
C LYS A 170 7.86 18.98 -6.51
N THR A 171 8.29 20.04 -5.85
CA THR A 171 8.89 19.96 -4.52
C THR A 171 7.87 19.68 -3.45
N GLU A 172 6.64 20.14 -3.62
CA GLU A 172 5.55 19.79 -2.73
C GLU A 172 5.29 18.28 -2.75
N ALA A 173 5.19 17.69 -3.94
CA ALA A 173 5.06 16.24 -4.08
C ALA A 173 6.27 15.50 -3.47
N ASP A 174 7.51 15.92 -3.75
CA ASP A 174 8.69 15.23 -3.22
C ASP A 174 8.80 15.34 -1.68
N ALA A 175 8.37 16.47 -1.10
CA ALA A 175 8.26 16.63 0.36
C ALA A 175 7.17 15.72 0.96
N LEU A 176 6.00 15.63 0.32
CA LEU A 176 4.91 14.74 0.76
C LEU A 176 5.29 13.26 0.69
N LEU A 177 5.96 12.84 -0.39
CA LEU A 177 6.49 11.47 -0.50
C LEU A 177 7.49 11.18 0.62
N THR A 178 8.39 12.13 0.89
CA THR A 178 9.36 11.99 2.00
C THR A 178 8.64 11.91 3.36
N LEU A 179 7.57 12.68 3.57
CA LEU A 179 6.75 12.60 4.78
C LEU A 179 5.98 11.28 4.89
N SER A 180 5.72 10.57 3.79
CA SER A 180 5.10 9.24 3.83
C SER A 180 5.98 8.23 4.57
N ALA A 181 7.31 8.39 4.52
CA ALA A 181 8.27 7.55 5.25
C ALA A 181 8.16 7.67 6.78
N MET A 182 7.56 8.75 7.28
CA MET A 182 7.29 8.94 8.71
C MET A 182 6.23 7.96 9.23
N CYS A 183 5.34 7.47 8.35
CA CYS A 183 4.20 6.61 8.71
C CYS A 183 3.31 7.21 9.84
N GLY A 184 3.22 8.54 9.92
CA GLY A 184 2.50 9.23 11.00
C GLY A 184 2.09 10.65 10.64
N LEU A 185 1.59 11.39 11.63
CA LEU A 185 1.11 12.78 11.45
C LEU A 185 2.04 13.85 12.07
N GLY A 186 3.30 13.51 12.34
CA GLY A 186 4.27 14.42 12.98
C GLY A 186 4.08 14.52 14.49
N SER A 187 4.91 15.34 15.15
CA SER A 187 4.73 15.64 16.57
C SER A 187 3.38 16.32 16.85
N SER A 188 2.95 16.35 18.12
CA SER A 188 1.69 17.01 18.51
C SER A 188 1.58 18.43 17.96
N THR A 189 2.67 19.21 18.06
CA THR A 189 2.74 20.60 17.60
C THR A 189 2.67 20.75 16.08
N LYS A 190 3.09 19.73 15.32
CA LYS A 190 3.11 19.75 13.84
C LYS A 190 1.91 19.09 13.18
N ARG A 191 1.15 18.30 13.93
CA ARG A 191 -0.02 17.56 13.44
C ARG A 191 -1.05 18.45 12.76
N ARG A 192 -1.50 19.51 13.42
CA ARG A 192 -2.50 20.44 12.87
C ARG A 192 -2.01 21.15 11.59
N PRO A 193 -0.81 21.79 11.57
CA PRO A 193 -0.24 22.32 10.35
C PRO A 193 -0.13 21.30 9.22
N TYR A 194 0.28 20.07 9.54
CA TYR A 194 0.45 19.02 8.53
C TYR A 194 -0.88 18.59 7.91
N ILE A 195 -1.92 18.35 8.71
CA ILE A 195 -3.26 18.03 8.20
C ILE A 195 -3.80 19.15 7.29
N LYS A 196 -3.59 20.42 7.68
CA LYS A 196 -3.97 21.57 6.82
C LYS A 196 -3.22 21.56 5.48
N ALA A 197 -1.93 21.24 5.49
CA ALA A 197 -1.14 21.10 4.27
C ALA A 197 -1.67 19.95 3.40
N LEU A 198 -1.98 18.78 3.99
CA LEU A 198 -2.55 17.63 3.28
C LEU A 198 -3.88 17.99 2.60
N ILE A 199 -4.80 18.67 3.30
CA ILE A 199 -6.07 19.16 2.73
C ILE A 199 -5.81 20.07 1.51
N ARG A 200 -4.89 21.04 1.64
CA ARG A 200 -4.51 21.93 0.54
C ARG A 200 -3.98 21.13 -0.65
N CYS A 201 -3.08 20.18 -0.41
CA CYS A 201 -2.40 19.39 -1.43
C CYS A 201 -3.35 18.41 -2.17
N MET A 202 -4.40 17.95 -1.51
CA MET A 202 -5.45 17.11 -2.11
C MET A 202 -6.57 17.90 -2.79
N GLY A 203 -6.53 19.24 -2.70
CA GLY A 203 -7.52 20.11 -3.32
C GLY A 203 -7.65 19.88 -4.84
N CYS A 204 -8.85 20.06 -5.37
CA CYS A 204 -9.13 19.78 -6.79
C CYS A 204 -8.25 20.59 -7.75
N THR A 205 -7.76 21.78 -7.37
CA THR A 205 -6.87 22.67 -8.15
C THR A 205 -5.42 22.21 -8.24
N ARG A 206 -4.99 21.26 -7.40
CA ARG A 206 -3.60 20.80 -7.38
C ARG A 206 -3.31 19.84 -8.52
N LEU A 207 -2.05 19.73 -8.96
CA LEU A 207 -1.65 18.74 -9.96
C LEU A 207 -1.84 17.30 -9.43
N PRO A 208 -2.13 16.31 -10.31
CA PRO A 208 -2.31 14.91 -9.92
C PRO A 208 -1.21 14.39 -9.02
N ARG A 209 0.06 14.60 -9.41
CA ARG A 209 1.24 14.20 -8.62
C ARG A 209 1.21 14.69 -7.17
N VAL A 210 0.83 15.96 -6.93
CA VAL A 210 0.74 16.53 -5.57
C VAL A 210 -0.40 15.89 -4.80
N ARG A 211 -1.57 15.74 -5.42
CA ARG A 211 -2.74 15.11 -4.79
C ARG A 211 -2.44 13.67 -4.40
N HIS A 212 -1.83 12.92 -5.31
CA HIS A 212 -1.50 11.51 -5.13
C HIS A 212 -0.40 11.31 -4.09
N ALA A 213 0.64 12.15 -4.09
CA ALA A 213 1.66 12.14 -3.04
C ALA A 213 1.06 12.46 -1.66
N ALA A 214 0.12 13.41 -1.58
CA ALA A 214 -0.59 13.70 -0.33
C ALA A 214 -1.47 12.52 0.10
N LEU A 215 -2.24 11.92 -0.81
CA LEU A 215 -3.04 10.72 -0.53
C LEU A 215 -2.17 9.57 -0.02
N ARG A 216 -1.02 9.34 -0.64
CA ARG A 216 -0.04 8.34 -0.19
C ARG A 216 0.41 8.64 1.23
N ALA A 217 0.82 9.88 1.51
CA ALA A 217 1.28 10.28 2.84
C ALA A 217 0.21 10.10 3.93
N VAL A 218 -1.06 10.45 3.64
CA VAL A 218 -2.17 10.20 4.59
C VAL A 218 -2.44 8.71 4.76
N SER A 219 -2.39 7.92 3.68
CA SER A 219 -2.55 6.47 3.73
C SER A 219 -1.46 5.81 4.59
N ASP A 220 -0.21 6.24 4.48
CA ASP A 220 0.88 5.74 5.32
C ASP A 220 0.69 6.13 6.79
N ALA A 221 0.09 7.30 7.06
CA ALA A 221 -0.27 7.79 8.40
C ALA A 221 -1.63 7.30 8.94
N ARG A 222 -2.29 6.33 8.26
CA ARG A 222 -3.67 5.91 8.58
C ARG A 222 -3.87 5.43 10.02
N GLY A 223 -2.85 4.82 10.65
CA GLY A 223 -2.92 4.34 12.03
C GLY A 223 -3.09 5.49 13.02
N ASP A 224 -2.22 6.50 12.92
CA ASP A 224 -2.31 7.73 13.69
C ASP A 224 -3.64 8.43 13.43
N LEU A 225 -4.06 8.53 12.16
CA LEU A 225 -5.30 9.21 11.80
C LEU A 225 -6.54 8.51 12.37
N ALA A 226 -6.61 7.18 12.29
CA ALA A 226 -7.72 6.39 12.84
C ALA A 226 -7.81 6.48 14.38
N SER A 227 -6.68 6.72 15.05
CA SER A 227 -6.60 6.88 16.50
C SER A 227 -7.12 8.23 17.02
N ILE A 228 -7.27 9.23 16.14
CA ILE A 228 -7.85 10.53 16.52
C ILE A 228 -9.35 10.32 16.81
N THR A 229 -9.74 10.50 18.07
CA THR A 229 -11.13 10.45 18.53
C THR A 229 -11.50 11.76 19.22
N ASN A 230 -12.78 12.14 19.21
CA ASN A 230 -13.28 13.29 19.96
C ASN A 230 -13.17 13.12 21.48
N GLY A 231 -12.91 11.90 22.00
CA GLY A 231 -12.72 11.67 23.44
C GLY A 231 -11.29 11.97 23.91
N SER A 232 -10.32 11.87 23.00
CA SER A 232 -8.91 12.10 23.26
C SER A 232 -8.45 13.44 22.71
N ILE A 233 -9.27 14.50 22.82
CA ILE A 233 -8.95 15.85 22.29
C ILE A 233 -7.64 16.33 22.91
N SER A 234 -6.51 15.93 22.34
CA SER A 234 -5.36 16.80 22.23
C SER A 234 -5.92 18.06 21.61
N GLN A 235 -5.75 19.20 22.28
CA GLN A 235 -6.29 20.52 21.90
C GLN A 235 -5.95 20.97 20.45
N ASP A 236 -5.25 20.14 19.68
CA ASP A 236 -4.60 20.49 18.42
C ASP A 236 -5.48 20.22 17.18
N VAL A 237 -6.38 19.23 17.17
CA VAL A 237 -7.16 18.86 15.97
C VAL A 237 -8.66 19.00 16.24
N ASP A 238 -9.30 19.98 15.57
CA ASP A 238 -10.75 20.19 15.67
C ASP A 238 -11.52 19.34 14.65
N THR A 239 -12.82 19.21 14.89
CA THR A 239 -13.73 18.41 14.06
C THR A 239 -13.82 18.94 12.63
N GLU A 240 -13.83 20.27 12.45
CA GLU A 240 -13.89 20.93 11.16
C GLU A 240 -12.68 20.56 10.27
N LEU A 241 -11.49 20.45 10.86
CA LEU A 241 -10.29 20.04 10.16
C LEU A 241 -10.38 18.59 9.68
N LEU A 242 -10.94 17.67 10.48
CA LEU A 242 -11.14 16.28 10.09
C LEU A 242 -12.22 16.13 9.01
N ASP A 243 -13.29 16.92 9.09
CA ASP A 243 -14.32 16.98 8.05
C ASP A 243 -13.73 17.51 6.74
N GLY A 244 -12.87 18.53 6.84
CA GLY A 244 -12.10 19.05 5.71
C GLY A 244 -11.17 18.00 5.08
N LEU A 245 -10.52 17.18 5.91
CA LEU A 245 -9.66 16.09 5.45
C LEU A 245 -10.45 14.99 4.73
N SER A 246 -11.60 14.60 5.28
CA SER A 246 -12.52 13.63 4.66
C SER A 246 -12.92 14.07 3.24
N ARG A 247 -13.45 15.29 3.09
CA ARG A 247 -13.76 15.87 1.76
C ARG A 247 -12.56 15.96 0.82
N ALA A 248 -11.38 16.30 1.35
CA ALA A 248 -10.16 16.38 0.56
C ALA A 248 -9.70 15.01 0.05
N LEU A 249 -9.79 13.96 0.88
CA LEU A 249 -9.54 12.57 0.50
C LEU A 249 -10.46 12.15 -0.64
N PHE A 250 -11.76 12.45 -0.53
CA PHE A 250 -12.71 12.17 -1.60
C PHE A 250 -12.33 12.89 -2.91
N THR A 251 -11.96 14.16 -2.79
CA THR A 251 -11.53 15.00 -3.93
C THR A 251 -10.27 14.43 -4.62
N ALA A 252 -9.34 13.85 -3.86
CA ALA A 252 -8.10 13.28 -4.40
C ALA A 252 -8.34 12.08 -5.33
N VAL A 253 -9.40 11.30 -5.09
CA VAL A 253 -9.75 10.10 -5.88
C VAL A 253 -10.94 10.31 -6.83
N CYS A 254 -11.68 11.40 -6.66
CA CYS A 254 -12.81 11.80 -7.50
C CYS A 254 -12.65 13.25 -7.99
N PRO A 255 -11.60 13.59 -8.76
CA PRO A 255 -11.47 14.94 -9.26
C PRO A 255 -12.66 15.29 -10.15
N SER A 256 -13.29 16.42 -9.88
CA SER A 256 -14.53 16.86 -10.54
C SER A 256 -14.40 16.83 -12.07
N ARG A 257 -15.32 16.12 -12.74
CA ARG A 257 -15.36 15.97 -14.21
C ARG A 257 -15.50 17.29 -14.96
N ASN A 258 -15.96 18.35 -14.29
CA ASN A 258 -16.30 19.64 -14.90
C ASN A 258 -15.09 20.52 -15.25
N ARG A 259 -13.87 19.99 -15.25
CA ARG A 259 -12.69 20.76 -15.66
C ARG A 259 -12.38 20.62 -17.14
N THR A 260 -12.38 21.79 -17.78
CA THR A 260 -11.98 22.07 -19.15
C THR A 260 -10.46 22.06 -19.37
N ILE A 261 -9.66 21.91 -18.31
CA ILE A 261 -8.20 21.82 -18.43
C ILE A 261 -7.87 20.44 -19.02
N GLN A 262 -7.46 20.41 -20.28
CA GLN A 262 -7.11 19.21 -21.06
C GLN A 262 -5.85 18.48 -20.58
N HIS A 263 -5.15 19.01 -19.58
CA HIS A 263 -3.97 18.35 -19.03
C HIS A 263 -4.38 17.24 -18.06
N GLU A 264 -4.27 16.00 -18.55
CA GLU A 264 -4.30 14.73 -17.80
C GLU A 264 -5.49 14.58 -16.84
N ARG A 265 -6.62 14.14 -17.40
CA ARG A 265 -7.72 13.64 -16.55
C ARG A 265 -7.27 12.35 -15.88
N ASP A 266 -7.32 12.33 -14.55
CA ASP A 266 -7.19 11.11 -13.78
C ASP A 266 -8.21 10.08 -14.28
N ALA A 267 -7.73 8.85 -14.48
CA ALA A 267 -8.60 7.74 -14.81
C ALA A 267 -9.64 7.55 -13.69
N PRO A 268 -10.90 7.20 -14.03
CA PRO A 268 -11.93 6.90 -13.04
C PRO A 268 -11.49 5.82 -12.04
N PHE A 269 -10.69 4.87 -12.48
CA PHE A 269 -10.03 3.86 -11.66
C PHE A 269 -8.53 3.83 -11.97
N HIS A 270 -7.71 3.81 -10.95
CA HIS A 270 -6.26 3.66 -11.02
C HIS A 270 -5.81 2.75 -9.87
N GLU A 271 -5.36 1.54 -10.21
CA GLU A 271 -5.08 0.45 -9.26
C GLU A 271 -4.32 0.90 -8.00
N HIS A 272 -3.15 1.50 -8.15
CA HIS A 272 -2.32 1.88 -7.00
C HIS A 272 -2.90 3.03 -6.13
N ARG A 273 -3.54 4.01 -6.78
CA ARG A 273 -4.21 5.14 -6.11
C ARG A 273 -5.37 4.63 -5.28
N ASP A 274 -6.21 3.80 -5.91
CA ASP A 274 -7.42 3.29 -5.29
C ASP A 274 -7.10 2.22 -4.23
N ASP A 275 -5.96 1.51 -4.35
CA ASP A 275 -5.44 0.65 -3.28
C ASP A 275 -5.06 1.46 -2.03
N CYS A 276 -4.26 2.52 -2.20
CA CYS A 276 -3.92 3.42 -1.08
C CYS A 276 -5.17 4.01 -0.44
N TYR A 277 -6.15 4.40 -1.26
CA TYR A 277 -7.42 4.89 -0.79
C TYR A 277 -8.20 3.83 0.01
N PHE A 278 -8.41 2.62 -0.51
CA PHE A 278 -9.14 1.58 0.22
C PHE A 278 -8.45 1.15 1.51
N ARG A 279 -7.11 1.08 1.52
CA ARG A 279 -6.33 0.86 2.74
C ARG A 279 -6.62 1.89 3.81
N LEU A 280 -6.67 3.16 3.41
CA LEU A 280 -6.99 4.28 4.29
C LEU A 280 -8.45 4.19 4.76
N ILE A 281 -9.42 4.05 3.85
CA ILE A 281 -10.85 3.98 4.20
C ILE A 281 -11.13 2.81 5.15
N PHE A 282 -10.52 1.64 4.91
CA PHE A 282 -10.65 0.48 5.79
C PHE A 282 -10.10 0.73 7.20
N ALA A 283 -8.95 1.40 7.31
CA ALA A 283 -8.40 1.75 8.61
C ALA A 283 -9.30 2.72 9.37
N LEU A 284 -9.77 3.77 8.68
CA LEU A 284 -10.66 4.79 9.25
C LEU A 284 -12.04 4.21 9.62
N SER A 285 -12.57 3.25 8.87
CA SER A 285 -13.89 2.66 9.13
C SER A 285 -13.96 1.85 10.43
N ASN A 286 -12.84 1.53 11.07
CA ASN A 286 -12.85 0.91 12.40
C ASN A 286 -13.19 1.90 13.53
N ASN A 287 -13.14 3.20 13.25
CA ASN A 287 -13.52 4.27 14.19
C ASN A 287 -14.93 4.78 13.85
N HIS A 288 -15.82 4.82 14.85
CA HIS A 288 -17.22 5.21 14.66
C HIS A 288 -17.39 6.66 14.15
N GLU A 289 -16.59 7.59 14.63
CA GLU A 289 -16.66 9.00 14.22
C GLU A 289 -16.16 9.19 12.78
N TRP A 290 -15.11 8.45 12.41
CA TRP A 290 -14.67 8.39 11.01
C TRP A 290 -15.72 7.74 10.13
N ARG A 291 -16.37 6.65 10.55
CA ARG A 291 -17.49 6.05 9.77
C ARG A 291 -18.59 7.05 9.45
N GLN A 292 -18.96 7.91 10.40
CA GLN A 292 -19.96 8.96 10.17
C GLN A 292 -19.50 9.94 9.09
N ARG A 293 -18.25 10.42 9.16
CA ARG A 293 -17.66 11.32 8.14
C ARG A 293 -17.57 10.67 6.77
N LEU A 294 -17.09 9.43 6.73
CA LEU A 294 -16.97 8.64 5.50
C LEU A 294 -18.32 8.42 4.82
N THR A 295 -19.38 8.19 5.62
CA THR A 295 -20.76 8.11 5.11
C THR A 295 -21.23 9.47 4.58
N LEU A 296 -21.05 10.53 5.37
CA LEU A 296 -21.52 11.88 5.04
C LEU A 296 -20.89 12.40 3.73
N ASP A 297 -19.59 12.17 3.53
CA ASP A 297 -18.86 12.66 2.37
C ASP A 297 -18.89 11.69 1.17
N GLY A 298 -19.66 10.60 1.24
CA GLY A 298 -19.92 9.71 0.11
C GLY A 298 -18.83 8.67 -0.20
N HIS A 299 -17.94 8.39 0.76
CA HIS A 299 -16.81 7.47 0.53
C HIS A 299 -17.24 6.04 0.28
N PHE A 300 -18.32 5.58 0.93
CA PHE A 300 -18.83 4.22 0.76
C PHE A 300 -19.51 4.02 -0.59
N GLU A 301 -20.27 5.00 -1.07
CA GLU A 301 -20.83 5.08 -2.42
C GLU A 301 -19.72 4.95 -3.46
N ARG A 302 -18.60 5.64 -3.24
CA ARG A 302 -17.43 5.53 -4.09
C ARG A 302 -16.84 4.12 -4.07
N CYS A 303 -16.66 3.51 -2.90
CA CYS A 303 -16.18 2.14 -2.80
C CYS A 303 -17.11 1.15 -3.52
N ILE A 304 -18.43 1.31 -3.41
CA ILE A 304 -19.44 0.50 -4.12
C ILE A 304 -19.31 0.68 -5.63
N SER A 305 -19.14 1.91 -6.10
CA SER A 305 -18.99 2.23 -7.52
C SER A 305 -17.75 1.60 -8.17
N LEU A 306 -16.75 1.22 -7.37
CA LEU A 306 -15.48 0.65 -7.83
C LEU A 306 -15.42 -0.88 -7.73
N VAL A 307 -16.50 -1.54 -7.33
CA VAL A 307 -16.50 -3.00 -7.15
C VAL A 307 -16.31 -3.73 -8.47
N ASP A 308 -16.94 -3.28 -9.55
CA ASP A 308 -16.83 -3.95 -10.85
C ASP A 308 -15.39 -3.86 -11.39
N GLU A 309 -14.74 -2.71 -11.21
CA GLU A 309 -13.32 -2.51 -11.52
C GLU A 309 -12.43 -3.37 -10.63
N ALA A 310 -12.70 -3.46 -9.32
CA ALA A 310 -11.96 -4.34 -8.41
C ALA A 310 -12.16 -5.83 -8.76
N LEU A 311 -13.35 -6.23 -9.24
CA LEU A 311 -13.64 -7.58 -9.74
C LEU A 311 -12.93 -7.88 -11.07
N GLN A 312 -12.51 -6.87 -11.83
CA GLN A 312 -11.71 -7.04 -13.04
C GLN A 312 -10.20 -6.92 -12.76
N CYS A 313 -9.79 -6.13 -11.77
CA CYS A 313 -8.39 -5.87 -11.44
C CYS A 313 -7.68 -7.11 -10.88
N ASP A 314 -6.43 -7.35 -11.26
CA ASP A 314 -5.65 -8.48 -10.76
C ASP A 314 -5.11 -8.28 -9.32
N SER A 315 -5.19 -7.05 -8.80
CA SER A 315 -4.79 -6.74 -7.43
C SER A 315 -5.60 -7.52 -6.40
N TRP A 316 -4.88 -8.24 -5.55
CA TRP A 316 -5.39 -8.99 -4.41
C TRP A 316 -5.98 -8.06 -3.34
N SER A 317 -5.29 -6.97 -3.04
CA SER A 317 -5.53 -6.15 -1.85
C SER A 317 -6.83 -5.37 -1.94
N LEU A 318 -7.17 -4.86 -3.13
CA LEU A 318 -8.39 -4.11 -3.39
C LEU A 318 -9.63 -4.88 -2.94
N GLY A 319 -9.74 -6.15 -3.36
CA GLY A 319 -10.90 -6.98 -3.04
C GLY A 319 -11.04 -7.21 -1.53
N CYS A 320 -9.92 -7.39 -0.83
CA CYS A 320 -9.93 -7.58 0.61
C CYS A 320 -10.35 -6.35 1.39
N TYR A 321 -9.79 -5.18 1.03
CA TYR A 321 -10.17 -3.95 1.70
C TYR A 321 -11.62 -3.58 1.42
N LEU A 322 -12.12 -3.76 0.19
CA LEU A 322 -13.53 -3.53 -0.11
C LEU A 322 -14.46 -4.44 0.69
N VAL A 323 -14.14 -5.74 0.77
CA VAL A 323 -14.92 -6.68 1.61
C VAL A 323 -14.91 -6.23 3.07
N GLY A 324 -13.75 -5.82 3.58
CA GLY A 324 -13.63 -5.35 4.95
C GLY A 324 -14.38 -4.04 5.21
N ILE A 325 -14.31 -3.09 4.28
CA ILE A 325 -15.10 -1.84 4.33
C ILE A 325 -16.58 -2.17 4.40
N PHE A 326 -17.08 -3.06 3.54
CA PHE A 326 -18.49 -3.45 3.55
C PHE A 326 -18.91 -4.23 4.80
N ALA A 327 -18.00 -4.98 5.42
CA ALA A 327 -18.27 -5.62 6.71
C ALA A 327 -18.32 -4.63 7.88
N CYS A 328 -17.62 -3.49 7.80
CA CYS A 328 -17.67 -2.41 8.79
C CYS A 328 -18.93 -1.54 8.69
N ILE A 329 -19.62 -1.61 7.55
CA ILE A 329 -20.87 -0.93 7.29
C ILE A 329 -21.99 -1.88 7.72
N ASP A 330 -22.91 -1.41 8.55
CA ASP A 330 -24.12 -2.16 8.81
C ASP A 330 -25.01 -2.14 7.56
N LEU A 331 -24.84 -3.13 6.67
CA LEU A 331 -25.64 -3.27 5.45
C LEU A 331 -27.12 -3.57 5.75
N SER A 332 -27.47 -3.86 7.01
CA SER A 332 -28.87 -4.01 7.42
C SER A 332 -29.58 -2.66 7.55
N ASP A 333 -28.83 -1.56 7.67
CA ASP A 333 -29.41 -0.23 7.72
C ASP A 333 -29.97 0.13 6.33
N LYS A 334 -31.28 0.40 6.30
CA LYS A 334 -32.09 0.59 5.09
C LYS A 334 -31.57 1.74 4.21
N VAL A 335 -30.73 2.61 4.77
CA VAL A 335 -30.12 3.78 4.11
C VAL A 335 -29.18 3.37 2.98
N LEU A 336 -28.52 2.21 3.07
CA LEU A 336 -27.58 1.73 2.05
C LEU A 336 -28.17 0.57 1.24
N ARG A 337 -29.46 0.65 0.89
CA ARG A 337 -30.09 -0.16 -0.16
C ARG A 337 -29.52 0.21 -1.54
N PHE A 338 -28.21 0.14 -1.70
CA PHE A 338 -27.62 0.07 -3.02
C PHE A 338 -28.06 -1.24 -3.66
N SER A 339 -28.35 -1.19 -4.96
CA SER A 339 -28.62 -2.36 -5.80
C SER A 339 -27.39 -3.25 -5.98
N TYR A 340 -26.49 -3.26 -5.00
CA TYR A 340 -25.37 -4.16 -4.96
C TYR A 340 -25.93 -5.55 -4.72
N THR A 341 -25.95 -6.35 -5.78
CA THR A 341 -26.51 -7.69 -5.70
C THR A 341 -25.64 -8.50 -4.75
N GLN A 342 -26.28 -9.26 -3.87
CA GLN A 342 -25.64 -10.25 -3.00
C GLN A 342 -24.63 -11.11 -3.78
N GLU A 343 -24.93 -11.41 -5.05
CA GLU A 343 -24.06 -12.09 -6.01
C GLU A 343 -22.71 -11.39 -6.22
N LYS A 344 -22.68 -10.06 -6.41
CA LYS A 344 -21.43 -9.32 -6.57
C LYS A 344 -20.60 -9.35 -5.28
N TYR A 345 -21.25 -9.31 -4.12
CA TYR A 345 -20.56 -9.42 -2.83
C TYR A 345 -19.89 -10.77 -2.66
N GLN A 346 -20.65 -11.84 -2.93
CA GLN A 346 -20.14 -13.20 -2.92
C GLN A 346 -19.02 -13.38 -3.93
N ALA A 347 -19.14 -12.82 -5.14
CA ALA A 347 -18.08 -12.84 -6.14
C ALA A 347 -16.81 -12.15 -5.64
N LEU A 348 -16.96 -11.02 -4.95
CA LEU A 348 -15.85 -10.28 -4.35
C LEU A 348 -15.16 -11.10 -3.25
N ILE A 349 -15.93 -11.68 -2.31
CA ILE A 349 -15.40 -12.57 -1.25
C ILE A 349 -14.65 -13.76 -1.86
N LYS A 350 -15.25 -14.44 -2.84
CA LYS A 350 -14.64 -15.58 -3.55
C LYS A 350 -13.33 -15.17 -4.24
N LYS A 351 -13.33 -14.02 -4.92
CA LYS A 351 -12.14 -13.49 -5.58
C LYS A 351 -11.04 -13.15 -4.56
N SER A 352 -11.39 -12.50 -3.45
CA SER A 352 -10.47 -12.16 -2.38
C SER A 352 -9.81 -13.41 -1.78
N TRP A 353 -10.55 -14.47 -1.45
CA TRP A 353 -9.95 -15.74 -0.98
C TRP A 353 -9.03 -16.40 -2.01
N ARG A 354 -9.44 -16.45 -3.28
CA ARG A 354 -8.59 -16.99 -4.37
C ARG A 354 -7.28 -16.23 -4.54
N ARG A 355 -7.26 -14.95 -4.15
CA ARG A 355 -6.10 -14.06 -4.23
C ARG A 355 -5.26 -14.10 -2.95
N ALA A 356 -5.88 -14.17 -1.78
CA ALA A 356 -5.22 -14.36 -0.48
C ALA A 356 -4.23 -15.52 -0.54
N ARG A 357 -4.69 -16.66 -1.07
CA ARG A 357 -3.87 -17.87 -1.22
C ARG A 357 -2.65 -17.70 -2.11
N LYS A 358 -2.62 -16.71 -3.02
CA LYS A 358 -1.51 -16.51 -3.97
C LYS A 358 -0.46 -15.52 -3.45
N PHE A 359 -0.89 -14.46 -2.77
CA PHE A 359 -0.06 -13.26 -2.57
C PHE A 359 0.34 -12.97 -1.12
N MET A 360 -0.15 -13.72 -0.13
CA MET A 360 0.19 -13.45 1.28
C MET A 360 1.69 -13.52 1.62
N TRP A 361 2.50 -14.18 0.80
CA TRP A 361 3.94 -14.28 0.98
C TRP A 361 4.67 -12.96 0.81
N GLN A 362 4.17 -12.07 -0.05
CA GLN A 362 4.94 -10.93 -0.53
C GLN A 362 4.71 -9.66 0.31
N HIS A 363 3.60 -9.59 1.05
CA HIS A 363 3.15 -8.33 1.64
C HIS A 363 2.54 -8.54 3.04
N SER A 364 3.25 -8.15 4.10
CA SER A 364 2.73 -8.15 5.50
C SER A 364 1.55 -7.23 5.70
N GLU A 365 1.50 -6.13 4.95
CA GLU A 365 0.56 -5.03 5.15
C GLU A 365 -0.91 -5.41 4.94
N TYR A 366 -1.17 -6.51 4.22
CA TYR A 366 -2.53 -7.00 3.94
C TYR A 366 -3.07 -7.97 4.99
N VAL A 367 -2.23 -8.42 5.92
CA VAL A 367 -2.63 -9.38 6.97
C VAL A 367 -3.74 -8.79 7.84
N GLY A 368 -3.73 -7.47 8.06
CA GLY A 368 -4.77 -6.77 8.82
C GLY A 368 -6.17 -6.80 8.20
N ALA A 369 -6.32 -7.11 6.90
CA ALA A 369 -7.63 -7.21 6.25
C ALA A 369 -8.28 -8.60 6.37
N LEU A 370 -7.52 -9.63 6.76
CA LEU A 370 -8.00 -11.01 6.83
C LEU A 370 -9.12 -11.23 7.86
N PRO A 371 -9.07 -10.65 9.08
CA PRO A 371 -10.18 -10.76 10.03
C PRO A 371 -11.51 -10.27 9.45
N ALA A 372 -11.49 -9.20 8.68
CA ALA A 372 -12.69 -8.64 8.06
C ALA A 372 -13.19 -9.53 6.90
N LEU A 373 -12.28 -10.10 6.09
CA LEU A 373 -12.64 -11.10 5.08
C LEU A 373 -13.29 -12.34 5.73
N VAL A 374 -12.76 -12.80 6.86
CA VAL A 374 -13.33 -13.92 7.64
C VAL A 374 -14.74 -13.60 8.11
N MET A 375 -14.94 -12.43 8.71
CA MET A 375 -16.24 -11.97 9.19
C MET A 375 -17.27 -11.92 8.06
N ALA A 376 -16.91 -11.28 6.94
CA ALA A 376 -17.77 -11.22 5.75
C ALA A 376 -18.13 -12.60 5.21
N THR A 377 -17.17 -13.53 5.23
CA THR A 377 -17.40 -14.92 4.82
C THR A 377 -18.41 -15.57 5.76
N ARG A 378 -18.23 -15.52 7.07
CA ARG A 378 -19.20 -16.07 8.02
C ARG A 378 -20.61 -15.51 7.79
N GLN A 379 -20.75 -14.19 7.67
CA GLN A 379 -22.05 -13.56 7.43
C GLN A 379 -22.74 -14.05 6.14
N ASN A 380 -21.98 -14.39 5.10
CA ASN A 380 -22.55 -14.88 3.84
C ASN A 380 -22.85 -16.38 3.80
N TYR A 381 -22.15 -17.18 4.61
CA TYR A 381 -22.20 -18.64 4.56
C TYR A 381 -22.81 -19.29 5.81
N SER A 382 -23.07 -18.51 6.87
CA SER A 382 -23.71 -19.00 8.12
C SER A 382 -25.23 -18.87 8.12
N ASP A 383 -25.83 -18.19 7.14
CA ASP A 383 -27.29 -18.04 7.07
C ASP A 383 -27.91 -19.33 6.52
N SER A 384 -28.49 -20.13 7.42
CA SER A 384 -28.93 -21.52 7.18
C SER A 384 -29.97 -21.68 6.07
N ASP A 385 -30.63 -20.59 5.71
CA ASP A 385 -31.72 -20.59 4.74
C ASP A 385 -31.23 -20.49 3.30
N ASN A 386 -29.98 -20.08 3.10
CA ASN A 386 -29.35 -20.05 1.78
C ASN A 386 -28.60 -21.38 1.56
N ILE A 387 -29.16 -22.25 0.72
CA ILE A 387 -28.47 -23.46 0.25
C ILE A 387 -27.28 -23.01 -0.61
N VAL A 388 -26.14 -22.78 0.03
CA VAL A 388 -24.88 -22.52 -0.66
C VAL A 388 -24.52 -23.79 -1.43
N PRO A 389 -24.26 -23.71 -2.74
CA PRO A 389 -23.84 -24.86 -3.51
C PRO A 389 -22.58 -25.52 -2.91
N SER A 390 -22.61 -26.84 -2.72
CA SER A 390 -21.52 -27.60 -2.08
C SER A 390 -20.15 -27.37 -2.73
N ASN A 391 -20.12 -27.15 -4.05
CA ASN A 391 -18.90 -26.84 -4.79
C ASN A 391 -18.28 -25.49 -4.38
N GLU A 392 -19.09 -24.47 -4.09
CA GLU A 392 -18.61 -23.17 -3.66
C GLU A 392 -18.01 -23.22 -2.27
N LEU A 393 -18.68 -23.91 -1.35
CA LEU A 393 -18.17 -24.08 0.02
C LEU A 393 -16.85 -24.84 0.01
N LYS A 394 -16.72 -25.90 -0.82
CA LYS A 394 -15.46 -26.64 -1.02
C LYS A 394 -14.36 -25.76 -1.62
N GLU A 395 -14.69 -24.84 -2.53
CA GLU A 395 -13.72 -23.91 -3.07
C GLU A 395 -13.21 -22.93 -2.02
N ILE A 396 -14.11 -22.37 -1.20
CA ILE A 396 -13.75 -21.50 -0.08
C ILE A 396 -12.86 -22.26 0.92
N ALA A 397 -13.25 -23.47 1.34
CA ALA A 397 -12.47 -24.32 2.24
C ALA A 397 -11.02 -24.47 1.76
N ARG A 398 -10.84 -24.87 0.49
CA ARG A 398 -9.52 -25.03 -0.12
C ARG A 398 -8.69 -23.73 -0.08
N ASN A 399 -9.31 -22.58 -0.32
CA ASN A 399 -8.60 -21.30 -0.28
C ASN A 399 -8.22 -20.90 1.15
N VAL A 400 -9.10 -21.16 2.12
CA VAL A 400 -8.87 -20.93 3.56
C VAL A 400 -7.76 -21.84 4.07
N ASP A 401 -7.75 -23.13 3.73
CA ASP A 401 -6.71 -24.10 4.09
C ASP A 401 -5.32 -23.64 3.64
N GLN A 402 -5.22 -23.22 2.37
CA GLN A 402 -3.97 -22.72 1.80
C GLN A 402 -3.53 -21.42 2.48
N CYS A 403 -4.46 -20.49 2.72
CA CYS A 403 -4.19 -19.25 3.45
C CYS A 403 -3.65 -19.57 4.86
N LEU A 404 -4.33 -20.44 5.60
CA LEU A 404 -3.92 -20.85 6.94
C LEU A 404 -2.54 -21.52 6.97
N ALA A 405 -2.27 -22.41 6.01
CA ALA A 405 -0.96 -23.07 5.88
C ALA A 405 0.16 -22.03 5.67
N GLN A 406 -0.09 -21.02 4.84
CA GLN A 406 0.88 -19.94 4.59
C GLN A 406 1.11 -19.07 5.82
N LEU A 407 0.05 -18.72 6.57
CA LEU A 407 0.20 -17.98 7.82
C LEU A 407 1.01 -18.80 8.85
N LYS A 408 0.74 -20.09 8.99
CA LYS A 408 1.50 -20.98 9.89
C LYS A 408 2.97 -21.08 9.48
N GLN A 409 3.24 -21.27 8.19
CA GLN A 409 4.61 -21.35 7.68
C GLN A 409 5.34 -20.01 7.87
N ARG A 410 4.68 -18.88 7.59
CA ARG A 410 5.26 -17.54 7.83
C ARG A 410 5.57 -17.31 9.31
N ARG A 411 4.67 -17.71 10.22
CA ARG A 411 4.90 -17.66 11.67
C ARG A 411 6.17 -18.44 12.07
N ALA A 412 6.36 -19.64 11.50
CA ALA A 412 7.54 -20.46 11.76
C ALA A 412 8.85 -19.83 11.24
N THR A 413 8.78 -19.00 10.19
CA THR A 413 9.95 -18.30 9.63
C THR A 413 10.31 -16.99 10.32
N LEU A 414 9.46 -16.45 11.20
CA LEU A 414 9.76 -15.22 11.94
C LEU A 414 10.77 -15.53 13.07
N VAL A 415 12.06 -15.44 12.72
CA VAL A 415 13.23 -15.87 13.54
C VAL A 415 13.32 -15.20 14.92
N ASN A 416 12.61 -14.09 15.18
CA ASN A 416 12.78 -13.30 16.40
C ASN A 416 11.54 -13.18 17.30
N GLY A 417 10.50 -14.00 17.11
CA GLY A 417 9.41 -14.18 18.08
C GLY A 417 8.56 -12.96 18.44
N GLN A 418 8.87 -11.77 17.91
CA GLN A 418 8.06 -10.57 18.10
C GLN A 418 6.88 -10.64 17.11
N ALA A 419 5.88 -11.43 17.49
CA ALA A 419 4.66 -11.57 16.72
C ALA A 419 3.94 -10.21 16.66
N ASP A 420 3.68 -9.75 15.44
CA ASP A 420 2.79 -8.62 15.20
C ASP A 420 1.39 -9.02 15.67
N SER A 421 0.82 -8.28 16.62
CA SER A 421 -0.54 -8.52 17.12
C SER A 421 -1.58 -8.63 15.99
N CYS A 422 -1.40 -7.90 14.89
CA CYS A 422 -2.26 -7.99 13.71
C CYS A 422 -2.12 -9.36 13.03
N PHE A 423 -0.91 -9.91 13.00
CA PHE A 423 -0.63 -11.22 12.42
C PHE A 423 -1.26 -12.36 13.24
N ASP A 424 -1.11 -12.31 14.56
CA ASP A 424 -1.73 -13.31 15.44
C ASP A 424 -3.27 -13.23 15.38
N ALA A 425 -3.85 -12.02 15.33
CA ALA A 425 -5.28 -11.84 15.14
C ALA A 425 -5.79 -12.42 13.81
N ALA A 426 -5.05 -12.20 12.73
CA ALA A 426 -5.37 -12.76 11.42
C ALA A 426 -5.26 -14.30 11.41
N LEU A 427 -4.18 -14.85 11.96
CA LEU A 427 -3.99 -16.31 12.06
C LEU A 427 -5.12 -16.96 12.87
N SER A 428 -5.46 -16.38 14.02
CA SER A 428 -6.56 -16.86 14.86
C SER A 428 -7.91 -16.79 14.13
N SER A 429 -8.18 -15.68 13.42
CA SER A 429 -9.42 -15.50 12.67
C SER A 429 -9.56 -16.52 11.53
N VAL A 430 -8.49 -16.71 10.74
CA VAL A 430 -8.49 -17.66 9.61
C VAL A 430 -8.58 -19.10 10.11
N GLN A 431 -7.94 -19.44 11.23
CA GLN A 431 -8.10 -20.75 11.87
C GLN A 431 -9.55 -20.99 12.30
N GLY A 432 -10.19 -20.00 12.94
CA GLY A 432 -11.60 -20.13 13.30
C GLY A 432 -12.50 -20.37 12.09
N LEU A 433 -12.30 -19.65 10.98
CA LEU A 433 -13.07 -19.87 9.75
C LEU A 433 -12.82 -21.25 9.15
N HIS A 434 -11.57 -21.71 9.16
CA HIS A 434 -11.22 -23.07 8.71
C HIS A 434 -12.08 -24.10 9.44
N ASP A 435 -12.12 -24.01 10.77
CA ASP A 435 -12.84 -24.97 11.60
C ASP A 435 -14.36 -24.92 11.32
N ASP A 436 -14.92 -23.72 11.17
CA ASP A 436 -16.34 -23.53 10.83
C ASP A 436 -16.70 -24.13 9.46
N VAL A 437 -15.91 -23.86 8.42
CA VAL A 437 -16.20 -24.32 7.05
C VAL A 437 -16.10 -25.83 6.94
N HIS A 438 -15.08 -26.44 7.56
CA HIS A 438 -14.95 -27.91 7.58
C HIS A 438 -16.06 -28.58 8.40
N TYR A 439 -16.50 -27.94 9.50
CA TYR A 439 -17.66 -28.41 10.24
C TYR A 439 -18.91 -28.45 9.35
N ILE A 440 -19.22 -27.37 8.63
CA ILE A 440 -20.40 -27.29 7.75
C ILE A 440 -20.34 -28.34 6.64
N ILE A 441 -19.18 -28.51 5.98
CA ILE A 441 -19.01 -29.50 4.92
C ILE A 441 -19.30 -30.91 5.44
N ASN A 442 -18.72 -31.29 6.60
CA ASN A 442 -18.90 -32.63 7.16
C ASN A 442 -20.35 -32.90 7.61
N HIS A 443 -21.05 -31.90 8.14
CA HIS A 443 -22.43 -32.07 8.61
C HIS A 443 -23.45 -32.05 7.45
N SER A 444 -23.19 -31.29 6.40
CA SER A 444 -24.07 -31.26 5.21
C SER A 444 -24.19 -32.63 4.51
N HIS A 445 -23.14 -33.45 4.59
CA HIS A 445 -23.14 -34.82 4.07
C HIS A 445 -24.01 -35.77 4.89
N ILE A 446 -24.08 -35.58 6.22
CA ILE A 446 -24.88 -36.42 7.10
C ILE A 446 -26.37 -36.16 6.88
N SER A 447 -26.77 -34.88 6.79
CA SER A 447 -28.18 -34.53 6.58
C SER A 447 -28.74 -35.00 5.23
N GLN A 448 -27.93 -34.99 4.16
CA GLN A 448 -28.39 -35.52 2.86
C GLN A 448 -28.60 -37.04 2.86
N GLY A 449 -27.82 -37.80 3.62
CA GLY A 449 -27.98 -39.26 3.75
C GLY A 449 -29.32 -39.67 4.37
N TYR A 450 -29.75 -38.97 5.43
CA TYR A 450 -31.02 -39.28 6.11
C TYR A 450 -32.27 -39.01 5.26
N TYR A 451 -32.25 -38.01 4.38
CA TYR A 451 -33.37 -37.74 3.48
C TYR A 451 -33.48 -38.76 2.34
N GLN A 452 -32.36 -39.34 1.87
CA GLN A 452 -32.40 -40.40 0.85
C GLN A 452 -32.86 -41.76 1.42
N GLU A 453 -32.46 -42.12 2.64
CA GLU A 453 -32.89 -43.38 3.25
C GLU A 453 -34.37 -43.35 3.70
N SER A 454 -34.89 -42.20 4.11
CA SER A 454 -36.27 -42.06 4.59
C SER A 454 -37.34 -42.07 3.48
N PHE A 455 -36.98 -41.71 2.24
CA PHE A 455 -37.90 -41.76 1.09
C PHE A 455 -37.75 -43.03 0.24
N GLY A 456 -36.70 -43.83 0.44
CA GLY A 456 -36.46 -45.08 -0.28
C GLY A 456 -37.31 -46.27 0.15
N THR A 457 -38.01 -46.19 1.29
CA THR A 457 -38.71 -47.34 1.89
C THR A 457 -40.24 -47.34 1.74
N LEU A 458 -40.84 -46.38 1.03
CA LEU A 458 -42.31 -46.22 0.97
C LEU A 458 -43.00 -46.68 -0.32
N HIS A 459 -42.32 -47.40 -1.21
CA HIS A 459 -42.94 -47.90 -2.45
C HIS A 459 -42.54 -49.33 -2.82
N GLN A 460 -42.81 -50.29 -1.93
CA GLN A 460 -43.13 -51.67 -2.35
C GLN A 460 -44.17 -52.26 -1.40
N SER A 461 -45.43 -52.29 -1.83
CA SER A 461 -46.44 -53.23 -1.36
C SER A 461 -47.43 -53.49 -2.50
N PRO A 462 -47.99 -54.71 -2.55
CA PRO A 462 -48.27 -55.46 -3.78
C PRO A 462 -49.47 -55.01 -4.59
#